data_AF-A0A161WNE2-F1
#
_entry.id   AF-A0A161WNE2-F1
#
_cell.length_a   1.000
_cell.length_b   1.000
_cell.length_c   1.000
_cell.angle_alpha   90.00
_cell.angle_beta   90.00
_cell.angle_gamma   90.00
#
_symmetry.space_group_name_H-M   'P 1'
#
loop_
_entity.id
_entity.type
_entity.pdbx_description
1 polymer ?
#
loop_
_entity_poly.entity_id
_entity_poly.type
_entity_poly.pdbx_seq_one_letter_code
_entity_poly.pdbx_strand_id
1 'polypeptide(L)'
;MDQIAIQFHRTYLVALMQDEAMAKRSIAFIKKYRGDGTISPECLAYVDRYSKERVEFCENSLEVFNRAWVRTVRDGHLKPDELAPELAILEHYCEVNIKLWKKLIRLVQA
;
A
#
# COMPACT_ATOMS: atom_id res chain seq x y z
N MET A 1 10.87 -3.30 23.76
CA MET A 1 10.01 -3.53 22.59
C MET A 1 10.01 -5.02 22.30
N ASP A 2 8.83 -5.64 22.23
CA ASP A 2 8.67 -7.09 22.05
C ASP A 2 9.20 -7.53 20.67
N GLN A 3 9.96 -8.62 20.63
CA GLN A 3 10.63 -9.11 19.40
C GLN A 3 9.60 -9.46 18.31
N ILE A 4 8.41 -9.90 18.72
CA ILE A 4 7.27 -10.19 17.85
C ILE A 4 6.77 -8.92 17.14
N ALA A 5 6.66 -7.80 17.88
CA ALA A 5 6.20 -6.54 17.31
C ALA A 5 7.20 -5.98 16.28
N ILE A 6 8.50 -6.09 16.54
CA ILE A 6 9.55 -5.67 15.60
C ILE A 6 9.48 -6.50 14.29
N GLN A 7 9.26 -7.81 14.42
CA GLN A 7 9.22 -8.72 13.27
C GLN A 7 7.95 -8.51 12.42
N PHE A 8 6.82 -8.19 13.06
CA PHE A 8 5.60 -7.80 12.38
C PHE A 8 5.75 -6.51 11.56
N HIS A 9 6.31 -5.45 12.15
CA HIS A 9 6.52 -4.16 11.46
C HIS A 9 7.45 -4.30 10.25
N ARG A 10 8.56 -5.05 10.41
CA ARG A 10 9.49 -5.32 9.30
C ARG A 10 8.81 -6.05 8.15
N THR A 11 7.96 -7.03 8.45
CA THR A 11 7.25 -7.81 7.44
C THR A 11 6.28 -6.95 6.66
N TYR A 12 5.50 -6.10 7.34
CA TYR A 12 4.59 -5.13 6.72
C TYR A 12 5.34 -4.13 5.84
N LEU A 13 6.44 -3.59 6.34
CA LEU A 13 7.27 -2.65 5.59
C LEU A 13 7.80 -3.26 4.29
N VAL A 14 8.37 -4.47 4.37
CA VAL A 14 8.88 -5.19 3.18
C VAL A 14 7.77 -5.44 2.16
N ALA A 15 6.58 -5.86 2.63
CA ALA A 15 5.44 -6.08 1.75
C ALA A 15 5.02 -4.79 1.02
N LEU A 16 4.94 -3.66 1.74
CA LEU A 16 4.57 -2.38 1.15
C LEU A 16 5.62 -1.84 0.16
N MET A 17 6.92 -2.06 0.43
CA MET A 17 8.00 -1.72 -0.49
C MET A 17 7.96 -2.55 -1.78
N GLN A 18 7.66 -3.84 -1.66
CA GLN A 18 7.50 -4.72 -2.81
C GLN A 18 6.29 -4.31 -3.66
N ASP A 19 5.19 -3.94 -3.00
CA ASP A 19 3.97 -3.45 -3.64
C ASP A 19 4.21 -2.16 -4.43
N GLU A 20 4.97 -1.22 -3.84
CA GLU A 20 5.34 0.03 -4.51
C GLU A 20 6.19 -0.22 -5.76
N ALA A 21 7.21 -1.09 -5.63
CA ALA A 21 8.06 -1.46 -6.73
C ALA A 21 7.27 -2.16 -7.85
N MET A 22 6.29 -2.99 -7.48
CA MET A 22 5.40 -3.63 -8.44
C MET A 22 4.53 -2.60 -9.16
N ALA A 23 3.85 -1.71 -8.44
CA ALA A 23 2.99 -0.69 -9.02
C ALA A 23 3.76 0.19 -10.02
N LYS A 24 4.98 0.61 -9.67
CA LYS A 24 5.87 1.39 -10.55
C LYS A 24 6.21 0.65 -11.84
N ARG A 25 6.60 -0.63 -11.75
CA ARG A 25 6.91 -1.46 -12.92
C ARG A 25 5.69 -1.68 -13.80
N SER A 26 4.54 -1.99 -13.20
CA SER A 26 3.28 -2.18 -13.94
C SER A 26 2.84 -0.90 -14.65
N ILE A 27 2.94 0.27 -14.00
CA ILE A 27 2.67 1.56 -14.65
C ILE A 27 3.58 1.77 -15.86
N ALA A 28 4.88 1.52 -15.73
CA ALA A 28 5.84 1.68 -16.82
C ALA A 28 5.52 0.73 -17.99
N PHE A 29 5.18 -0.53 -17.68
CA PHE A 29 4.82 -1.54 -18.66
C PHE A 29 3.52 -1.18 -19.41
N ILE A 30 2.43 -0.90 -18.70
CA ILE A 30 1.15 -0.52 -19.32
C ILE A 30 1.33 0.72 -20.21
N LYS A 31 2.03 1.76 -19.74
CA LYS A 31 2.26 2.97 -20.53
C LYS A 31 3.01 2.70 -21.85
N LYS A 32 3.93 1.74 -21.84
CA LYS A 32 4.76 1.44 -23.02
C LYS A 32 4.02 0.59 -24.05
N TYR A 33 3.24 -0.39 -23.60
CA TYR A 33 2.76 -1.49 -24.43
C TYR A 33 1.23 -1.52 -24.63
N ARG A 34 0.49 -0.56 -24.08
CA ARG A 34 -0.98 -0.58 -24.22
C ARG A 34 -1.45 -0.28 -25.64
N GLY A 35 -0.81 0.66 -26.33
CA GLY A 35 -1.24 1.12 -27.66
C GLY A 35 -0.80 0.23 -28.82
N ASP A 36 0.12 -0.71 -28.60
CA ASP A 36 0.68 -1.57 -29.64
C ASP A 36 0.03 -2.97 -29.70
N GLY A 37 -0.95 -3.25 -28.82
CA GLY A 37 -1.66 -4.52 -28.77
C GLY A 37 -0.93 -5.67 -28.07
N THR A 38 0.25 -5.42 -27.48
CA THR A 38 1.02 -6.43 -26.74
C THR A 38 0.29 -6.95 -25.51
N ILE A 39 -0.57 -6.13 -24.90
CA ILE A 39 -1.27 -6.47 -23.65
C ILE A 39 -2.67 -6.96 -23.96
N SER A 40 -2.98 -8.20 -23.59
CA SER A 40 -4.31 -8.75 -23.79
C SER A 40 -5.37 -8.05 -22.92
N PRO A 41 -6.63 -7.98 -23.37
CA PRO A 41 -7.74 -7.42 -22.58
C PRO A 41 -7.90 -8.11 -21.22
N GLU A 42 -7.68 -9.43 -21.15
CA GLU A 42 -7.78 -10.22 -19.92
C GLU A 42 -6.68 -9.81 -18.91
N CYS A 43 -5.48 -9.52 -19.42
CA CYS A 43 -4.40 -9.00 -18.59
C CYS A 43 -4.75 -7.63 -18.02
N LEU A 44 -5.33 -6.72 -18.83
CA LEU A 44 -5.79 -5.41 -18.36
C LEU A 44 -6.89 -5.53 -17.30
N ALA A 45 -7.85 -6.44 -17.50
CA ALA A 45 -8.92 -6.70 -16.53
C ALA A 45 -8.38 -7.28 -15.21
N TYR A 46 -7.40 -8.18 -15.28
CA TYR A 46 -6.72 -8.69 -14.10
C TYR A 46 -6.00 -7.57 -13.34
N VAL A 47 -5.25 -6.71 -14.05
CA VAL A 47 -4.52 -5.59 -13.46
C VAL A 47 -5.48 -4.58 -12.83
N ASP A 48 -6.63 -4.30 -13.45
CA ASP A 48 -7.66 -3.42 -12.88
C ASP A 48 -8.18 -3.96 -11.53
N ARG A 49 -8.60 -5.22 -11.51
CA ARG A 49 -9.10 -5.87 -10.28
C ARG A 49 -8.03 -5.91 -9.19
N TYR A 50 -6.83 -6.38 -9.53
CA TYR A 50 -5.73 -6.46 -8.58
C TYR A 50 -5.39 -5.08 -8.01
N SER A 51 -5.33 -4.04 -8.85
CA SER A 51 -5.05 -2.68 -8.39
C SER A 51 -6.10 -2.17 -7.39
N LYS A 52 -7.38 -2.50 -7.59
CA LYS A 52 -8.46 -2.15 -6.66
C LYS A 52 -8.29 -2.85 -5.31
N GLU A 53 -8.00 -4.15 -5.33
CA GLU A 53 -7.70 -4.94 -4.12
C GLU A 53 -6.51 -4.36 -3.34
N ARG A 54 -5.46 -3.89 -4.04
CA ARG A 54 -4.30 -3.25 -3.40
C ARG A 54 -4.60 -1.89 -2.78
N VAL A 55 -5.49 -1.11 -3.40
CA VAL A 55 -6.00 0.15 -2.82
C VAL A 55 -6.75 -0.14 -1.53
N GLU A 56 -7.72 -1.07 -1.58
CA GLU A 56 -8.54 -1.44 -0.43
C GLU A 56 -7.67 -1.98 0.72
N PHE A 57 -6.68 -2.81 0.41
CA PHE A 57 -5.71 -3.30 1.40
C PHE A 57 -5.00 -2.15 2.14
N CYS A 58 -4.53 -1.13 1.41
CA CYS A 58 -3.84 0.01 2.02
C CYS A 58 -4.80 0.89 2.83
N GLU A 59 -6.02 1.13 2.34
CA GLU A 59 -7.04 1.90 3.05
C GLU A 59 -7.44 1.19 4.37
N ASN A 60 -7.63 -0.13 4.35
CA ASN A 60 -7.87 -0.93 5.55
C ASN A 60 -6.67 -0.94 6.50
N SER A 61 -5.45 -0.98 5.98
CA SER A 61 -4.22 -0.94 6.80
C SER A 61 -4.11 0.38 7.55
N LEU A 62 -4.39 1.51 6.90
CA LEU A 62 -4.40 2.83 7.55
C LEU A 62 -5.42 2.90 8.70
N GLU A 63 -6.63 2.35 8.52
CA GLU A 63 -7.62 2.27 9.59
C GLU A 63 -7.15 1.41 10.77
N VAL A 64 -6.48 0.29 10.48
CA VAL A 64 -5.90 -0.58 11.52
C VAL A 64 -4.78 0.13 12.28
N PHE A 65 -3.89 0.85 11.59
CA PHE A 65 -2.81 1.62 12.23
C PHE A 65 -3.37 2.70 13.15
N ASN A 66 -4.38 3.45 12.69
CA ASN A 66 -5.05 4.46 13.51
C ASN A 66 -5.73 3.84 14.76
N ARG A 67 -6.42 2.70 14.60
CA ARG A 67 -7.02 1.99 15.75
C ARG A 67 -5.98 1.48 16.74
N ALA A 68 -4.85 0.97 16.24
CA ALA A 68 -3.74 0.53 17.07
C ALA A 68 -3.16 1.70 17.87
N TRP A 69 -2.91 2.85 17.21
CA TRP A 69 -2.47 4.08 17.85
C TRP A 69 -3.40 4.52 19.00
N VAL A 70 -4.69 4.68 18.71
CA VAL A 70 -5.69 5.10 19.71
C VAL A 70 -5.72 4.16 20.91
N ARG A 71 -5.62 2.85 20.67
CA ARG A 71 -5.57 1.87 21.76
C ARG A 71 -4.30 2.00 22.59
N THR A 72 -3.13 2.13 21.96
CA THR A 72 -1.85 2.28 22.66
C THR A 72 -1.81 3.54 23.52
N VAL A 73 -2.38 4.65 23.04
CA VAL A 73 -2.51 5.89 23.83
C VAL A 73 -3.46 5.70 25.01
N ARG A 74 -4.65 5.12 24.77
CA ARG A 74 -5.64 4.86 25.83
C ARG A 74 -5.12 3.92 26.92
N ASP A 75 -4.36 2.91 26.53
CA ASP A 75 -3.77 1.93 27.43
C ASP A 75 -2.54 2.50 28.19
N GLY A 76 -2.17 3.76 27.94
CA GLY A 76 -1.12 4.50 28.65
C GLY A 76 0.31 4.15 28.21
N HIS A 77 0.46 3.42 27.11
CA HIS A 77 1.77 3.02 26.57
C HIS A 77 2.45 4.13 25.78
N LEU A 78 1.68 5.05 25.19
CA LEU A 78 2.17 6.24 24.48
C LEU A 78 1.38 7.46 24.92
N LYS A 79 1.99 8.64 24.85
CA LYS A 79 1.25 9.91 25.03
C LYS A 79 0.59 10.34 23.71
N PRO A 80 -0.53 11.11 23.76
CA PRO A 80 -1.21 11.59 22.55
C PRO A 80 -0.33 12.44 21.61
N ASP A 81 0.68 13.11 22.16
CA ASP A 81 1.63 13.98 21.49
C ASP A 81 2.96 13.29 21.14
N GLU A 82 3.11 12.01 21.48
CA GLU A 82 4.29 11.23 21.18
C GLU A 82 4.30 10.84 19.69
N LEU A 83 5.48 10.71 19.09
CA LEU A 83 5.59 10.20 17.72
C LEU A 83 5.74 8.69 17.75
N ALA A 84 5.09 7.97 16.83
CA ALA A 84 5.41 6.58 16.49
C ALA A 84 6.05 6.53 15.08
N PRO A 85 7.39 6.68 14.96
CA PRO A 85 8.08 6.74 13.68
C PRO A 85 7.82 5.51 12.80
N GLU A 86 7.72 4.32 13.39
CA GLU A 86 7.47 3.07 12.67
C GLU A 86 6.07 3.05 12.03
N LEU A 87 5.05 3.55 12.74
CA LEU A 87 3.70 3.69 12.17
C LEU A 87 3.67 4.74 11.07
N ALA A 88 4.32 5.89 11.26
CA ALA A 88 4.40 6.94 10.25
C ALA A 88 5.07 6.46 8.96
N ILE A 89 6.10 5.60 9.04
CA ILE A 89 6.72 4.98 7.87
C ILE A 89 5.70 4.08 7.15
N LEU A 90 4.97 3.23 7.87
CA LEU A 90 3.98 2.33 7.26
C LEU A 90 2.82 3.10 6.61
N GLU A 91 2.32 4.15 7.27
CA GLU A 91 1.30 5.04 6.74
C GLU A 91 1.76 5.70 5.45
N HIS A 92 2.98 6.24 5.43
CA HIS A 92 3.58 6.84 4.24
C HIS A 92 3.57 5.88 3.04
N TYR A 93 4.01 4.63 3.25
CA TYR A 93 4.02 3.64 2.18
C TYR A 93 2.61 3.27 1.72
N CYS A 94 1.63 3.15 2.62
CA CYS A 94 0.23 2.92 2.25
C CYS A 94 -0.31 4.07 1.37
N GLU A 95 -0.07 5.32 1.73
CA GLU A 95 -0.50 6.48 0.94
C GLU A 95 0.15 6.53 -0.44
N VAL A 96 1.46 6.23 -0.53
CA VAL A 96 2.19 6.14 -1.79
C VAL A 96 1.61 5.04 -2.67
N ASN A 97 1.39 3.85 -2.10
CA ASN A 97 0.80 2.72 -2.82
C ASN A 97 -0.61 3.03 -3.32
N ILE A 98 -1.48 3.64 -2.51
CA ILE A 98 -2.82 4.08 -2.94
C ILE A 98 -2.74 4.98 -4.17
N LYS A 99 -1.84 5.98 -4.16
CA LYS A 99 -1.65 6.90 -5.29
C LYS A 99 -1.21 6.16 -6.56
N LEU A 100 -0.29 5.20 -6.43
CA LEU A 100 0.23 4.42 -7.56
C LEU A 100 -0.82 3.46 -8.12
N TRP A 101 -1.50 2.69 -7.28
CA TRP A 101 -2.54 1.75 -7.73
C TRP A 101 -3.75 2.48 -8.32
N LYS A 102 -4.21 3.60 -7.73
CA LYS A 102 -5.26 4.46 -8.35
C LYS A 102 -4.82 5.05 -9.70
N LYS A 103 -3.52 5.27 -9.91
CA LYS A 103 -2.99 5.67 -11.22
C LYS A 103 -3.02 4.51 -12.21
N LEU A 104 -2.70 3.29 -11.79
CA LEU A 104 -2.75 2.11 -12.65
C LEU A 104 -4.18 1.79 -13.09
N ILE A 105 -5.16 1.86 -12.17
CA ILE A 105 -6.61 1.72 -12.48
C ILE A 105 -7.00 2.66 -13.62
N ARG A 106 -6.66 3.96 -13.49
CA ARG A 106 -6.96 4.95 -14.53
C ARG A 106 -6.28 4.64 -15.86
N LEU A 107 -5.05 4.11 -15.84
CA LEU A 107 -4.33 3.76 -17.07
C LEU A 107 -4.92 2.55 -17.79
N VAL A 108 -5.40 1.54 -17.05
CA VAL A 108 -5.96 0.33 -17.68
C VAL A 108 -7.38 0.55 -18.20
N GLN A 109 -8.13 1.50 -17.61
CA GLN A 109 -9.50 1.85 -18.00
C GLN A 109 -9.61 2.93 -19.11
N ALA A 110 -8.52 3.65 -19.42
CA ALA A 110 -8.52 4.80 -20.35
C ALA A 110 -8.75 4.44 -21.83
#